data_AF-K1YKG7-F1
#
_entry.id   AF-K1YKG7-F1
#
_cell.length_a   1.000
_cell.length_b   1.000
_cell.length_c   1.000
_cell.angle_alpha   90.00
_cell.angle_beta   90.00
_cell.angle_gamma   90.00
#
_symmetry.space_group_name_H-M   'P 1'
#
loop_
_entity.id
_entity.type
_entity.pdbx_description
1 polymer ?
#
loop_
_entity_poly.entity_id
_entity_poly.type
_entity_poly.pdbx_seq_one_letter_code
_entity_poly.pdbx_strand_id
1 'polypeptide(L)'
;MSSGLDLTQPLPEQLKGAIQQAIAYNYDQFLDIVATGRKMAKARVGELAEGKVYDGKSALALGLVDKLGNLEEAIEAAANLAGMKEYETEYITPPESMKEQFLQFFAAAMPSLPSDKVATFPIVLRLKKSLESRLESYLLLDDPQGIYAHCPIRLTL
;
A
#
# COMPACT_ATOMS: atom_id res chain seq x y z
N MET A 1 -6.08 -1.98 29.05
CA MET A 1 -7.20 -1.90 28.10
C MET A 1 -6.73 -2.22 26.67
N SER A 2 -6.00 -3.33 26.47
CA SER A 2 -5.42 -3.71 25.16
C SER A 2 -5.69 -5.18 24.85
N SER A 3 -6.98 -5.57 24.84
CA SER A 3 -7.43 -6.92 24.45
C SER A 3 -8.39 -6.85 23.26
N GLY A 4 -8.16 -5.91 22.33
CA GLY A 4 -9.07 -5.70 21.20
C GLY A 4 -8.83 -6.65 20.03
N LEU A 5 -7.58 -7.04 19.76
CA LEU A 5 -7.24 -7.87 18.60
C LEU A 5 -6.11 -8.84 18.99
N ASP A 6 -6.47 -9.91 19.67
CA ASP A 6 -5.62 -11.09 19.80
C ASP A 6 -6.11 -12.14 18.79
N LEU A 7 -5.27 -12.45 17.79
CA LEU A 7 -5.59 -13.39 16.72
C LEU A 7 -5.61 -14.86 17.20
N THR A 8 -5.12 -15.13 18.41
CA THR A 8 -5.06 -16.47 19.00
C THR A 8 -6.28 -16.80 19.86
N GLN A 9 -7.14 -15.83 20.13
CA GLN A 9 -8.34 -15.98 20.95
C GLN A 9 -9.62 -15.90 20.10
N PRO A 10 -10.74 -16.50 20.57
CA PRO A 10 -12.04 -16.29 19.93
C PRO A 10 -12.44 -14.81 19.93
N LEU A 11 -13.11 -14.37 18.86
CA LEU A 11 -13.56 -12.99 18.71
C LEU A 11 -14.60 -12.63 19.79
N PRO A 12 -14.37 -11.58 20.60
CA PRO A 12 -15.34 -11.14 21.60
C PRO A 12 -16.67 -10.73 20.95
N GLU A 13 -17.80 -11.09 21.56
CA GLU A 13 -19.13 -10.86 20.97
C GLU A 13 -19.42 -9.37 20.72
N GLN A 14 -18.97 -8.48 21.59
CA GLN A 14 -19.12 -7.04 21.40
C GLN A 14 -18.35 -6.54 20.17
N LEU A 15 -17.14 -7.07 19.94
CA LEU A 15 -16.33 -6.71 18.78
C LEU A 15 -16.91 -7.31 17.50
N LYS A 16 -17.39 -8.55 17.55
CA LYS A 16 -18.11 -9.19 16.45
C LYS A 16 -19.33 -8.37 16.03
N GLY A 17 -20.13 -7.90 16.98
CA GLY A 17 -21.28 -7.03 16.73
C GLY A 17 -20.88 -5.72 16.04
N ALA A 18 -19.82 -5.07 16.52
CA ALA A 18 -19.30 -3.85 15.91
C ALA A 18 -18.82 -4.07 14.46
N ILE A 19 -18.08 -5.15 14.21
CA ILE A 19 -17.64 -5.52 12.86
C ILE A 19 -18.84 -5.81 11.96
N GLN A 20 -19.82 -6.57 12.45
CA GLN A 20 -21.03 -6.90 11.68
C GLN A 20 -21.84 -5.66 11.31
N GLN A 21 -21.94 -4.69 12.21
CA GLN A 21 -22.61 -3.42 11.94
C GLN A 21 -21.86 -2.59 10.89
N ALA A 22 -20.52 -2.56 10.95
CA ALA A 22 -19.71 -1.89 9.94
C ALA A 22 -19.86 -2.54 8.56
N ILE A 23 -19.88 -3.88 8.50
CA ILE A 23 -20.12 -4.62 7.25
C ILE A 23 -21.51 -4.30 6.69
N ALA A 24 -22.54 -4.36 7.53
CA ALA A 24 -23.92 -4.08 7.12
C ALA A 24 -24.07 -2.65 6.58
N TYR A 25 -23.47 -1.67 7.25
CA TYR A 25 -23.46 -0.28 6.81
C TYR A 25 -22.79 -0.11 5.44
N ASN A 26 -21.58 -0.65 5.27
CA ASN A 26 -20.84 -0.54 4.01
C ASN A 26 -21.56 -1.26 2.86
N TYR A 27 -22.18 -2.40 3.14
CA TYR A 27 -22.98 -3.13 2.16
C TYR A 27 -24.21 -2.32 1.73
N ASP A 28 -24.91 -1.70 2.69
CA ASP A 28 -26.07 -0.86 2.40
C ASP A 28 -25.69 0.37 1.55
N GLN A 29 -24.55 1.01 1.87
CA GLN A 29 -23.99 2.10 1.06
C GLN A 29 -23.65 1.65 -0.36
N PHE A 30 -23.05 0.47 -0.51
CA PHE A 30 -22.77 -0.09 -1.83
C PHE A 30 -24.06 -0.26 -2.66
N LEU A 31 -25.11 -0.82 -2.06
CA LEU A 31 -26.40 -0.98 -2.73
C LEU A 31 -26.99 0.36 -3.16
N ASP A 32 -26.90 1.40 -2.33
CA ASP A 32 -27.39 2.75 -2.66
C ASP A 32 -26.64 3.39 -3.82
N ILE A 33 -25.32 3.27 -3.84
CA ILE A 33 -24.47 3.79 -4.93
C ILE A 33 -24.86 3.13 -6.25
N VAL A 34 -24.98 1.81 -6.27
CA VAL A 34 -25.33 1.05 -7.49
C VAL A 34 -26.76 1.33 -7.92
N ALA A 35 -27.72 1.35 -6.98
CA ALA A 35 -29.12 1.67 -7.25
C ALA A 35 -29.27 3.06 -7.88
N THR A 36 -28.59 4.06 -7.32
CA THR A 36 -28.60 5.43 -7.83
C THR A 36 -27.92 5.52 -9.20
N GLY A 37 -26.72 4.95 -9.34
CA GLY A 37 -25.95 5.00 -10.59
C GLY A 37 -26.63 4.29 -11.76
N ARG A 38 -27.31 3.16 -11.48
CA ARG A 38 -28.04 2.37 -12.50
C ARG A 38 -29.53 2.68 -12.59
N LYS A 39 -30.02 3.63 -11.79
CA LYS A 39 -31.45 3.99 -11.68
C LYS A 39 -32.32 2.73 -11.48
N MET A 40 -31.86 1.84 -10.61
CA MET A 40 -32.48 0.54 -10.32
C MET A 40 -33.02 0.55 -8.89
N ALA A 41 -34.10 -0.19 -8.63
CA ALA A 41 -34.59 -0.36 -7.26
C ALA A 41 -33.53 -1.06 -6.37
N LYS A 42 -33.27 -0.52 -5.17
CA LYS A 42 -32.29 -1.10 -4.22
C LYS A 42 -32.52 -2.58 -3.95
N ALA A 43 -33.79 -3.00 -3.83
CA ALA A 43 -34.15 -4.42 -3.66
C ALA A 43 -33.66 -5.30 -4.82
N ARG A 44 -33.80 -4.83 -6.06
CA ARG A 44 -33.31 -5.54 -7.24
C ARG A 44 -31.79 -5.61 -7.26
N VAL A 45 -31.10 -4.53 -6.87
CA VAL A 45 -29.65 -4.55 -6.72
C VAL A 45 -29.24 -5.59 -5.66
N GLY A 46 -29.96 -5.67 -4.53
CA GLY A 46 -29.74 -6.67 -3.49
C GLY A 46 -29.79 -8.11 -4.00
N GLU A 47 -30.78 -8.46 -4.82
CA GLU A 47 -30.88 -9.79 -5.47
C GLU A 47 -29.67 -10.11 -6.37
N LEU A 48 -29.12 -9.08 -7.01
CA LEU A 48 -27.96 -9.21 -7.90
C LEU A 48 -26.63 -9.21 -7.12
N ALA A 49 -26.59 -8.56 -5.95
CA ALA A 49 -25.40 -8.22 -5.18
C ALA A 49 -25.14 -9.17 -3.99
N GLU A 50 -25.24 -10.48 -4.20
CA GLU A 50 -24.97 -11.52 -3.20
C GLU A 50 -23.52 -12.05 -3.23
N GLY A 51 -22.56 -11.21 -3.62
CA GLY A 51 -21.16 -11.62 -3.82
C GLY A 51 -20.91 -12.42 -5.11
N LYS A 52 -21.89 -12.44 -6.03
CA LYS A 52 -21.77 -13.11 -7.34
C LYS A 52 -20.85 -12.30 -8.27
N VAL A 53 -20.02 -13.01 -9.02
CA VAL A 53 -19.18 -12.43 -10.08
C VAL A 53 -19.89 -12.62 -11.42
N TYR A 54 -19.93 -11.56 -12.23
CA TYR A 54 -20.53 -11.58 -13.56
C TYR A 54 -19.46 -11.34 -14.63
N ASP A 55 -19.57 -12.05 -15.76
CA ASP A 55 -18.83 -11.67 -16.95
C ASP A 55 -19.47 -10.44 -17.62
N GLY A 56 -18.75 -9.80 -18.55
CA GLY A 56 -19.23 -8.58 -19.20
C GLY A 56 -20.59 -8.76 -19.89
N LYS A 57 -20.82 -9.91 -20.55
CA LYS A 57 -22.09 -10.18 -21.26
C LYS A 57 -23.27 -10.29 -20.31
N SER A 58 -23.10 -11.00 -19.20
CA SER A 58 -24.12 -11.11 -18.16
C SER A 58 -24.36 -9.77 -17.48
N ALA A 59 -23.29 -9.03 -17.17
CA ALA A 59 -23.41 -7.70 -16.60
C ALA A 59 -24.20 -6.74 -17.50
N LEU A 60 -23.99 -6.81 -18.82
CA LEU A 60 -24.76 -6.02 -19.80
C LEU A 60 -26.24 -6.43 -19.80
N ALA A 61 -26.52 -7.74 -19.85
CA ALA A 61 -27.89 -8.27 -19.82
C ALA A 61 -28.65 -7.91 -18.53
N LEU A 62 -27.94 -7.79 -17.41
CA LEU A 62 -28.47 -7.41 -16.10
C LEU A 62 -28.54 -5.88 -15.90
N GLY A 63 -28.05 -5.08 -16.85
CA GLY A 63 -28.02 -3.61 -16.75
C GLY A 63 -26.99 -3.07 -15.75
N LEU A 64 -25.97 -3.86 -15.43
CA LEU A 64 -24.86 -3.47 -14.55
C LEU A 64 -23.75 -2.71 -15.30
N VAL A 65 -23.73 -2.78 -16.63
CA VAL A 65 -22.87 -2.01 -17.54
C VAL A 65 -23.67 -1.54 -18.74
N ASP A 66 -23.23 -0.47 -19.41
CA ASP A 66 -23.98 0.16 -20.51
C ASP A 66 -23.61 -0.40 -21.88
N LYS A 67 -22.33 -0.78 -22.07
CA LYS A 67 -21.80 -1.30 -23.33
C LYS A 67 -20.56 -2.17 -23.08
N LEU A 68 -20.30 -3.12 -23.97
CA LEU A 68 -19.04 -3.85 -24.06
C LEU A 68 -18.15 -3.23 -25.15
N GLY A 69 -16.87 -3.05 -24.84
CA GLY A 69 -15.87 -2.49 -25.74
C GLY A 69 -14.48 -2.50 -25.10
N ASN A 70 -13.51 -1.93 -25.81
CA ASN A 70 -12.15 -1.72 -25.32
C ASN A 70 -11.97 -0.31 -24.73
N LEU A 71 -10.73 0.03 -24.38
CA LEU A 71 -10.39 1.34 -23.80
C LEU A 71 -10.59 2.47 -24.82
N GLU A 72 -10.22 2.24 -26.08
CA GLU A 72 -10.33 3.21 -27.17
C GLU A 72 -11.79 3.62 -27.39
N GLU A 73 -12.71 2.64 -27.40
CA GLU A 73 -14.15 2.88 -27.50
C GLU A 73 -14.70 3.66 -26.28
N ALA A 74 -14.15 3.44 -25.09
CA ALA A 74 -14.55 4.17 -23.89
C ALA A 74 -14.09 5.64 -23.93
N ILE A 75 -12.88 5.89 -24.44
CA ILE A 75 -12.33 7.23 -24.66
C ILE A 75 -13.17 7.97 -25.71
N GLU A 76 -13.47 7.33 -26.84
CA GLU A 76 -14.31 7.91 -27.89
C GLU A 76 -15.71 8.23 -27.38
N ALA A 77 -16.32 7.33 -26.59
CA ALA A 77 -17.61 7.58 -25.96
C ALA A 77 -17.56 8.80 -25.01
N ALA A 78 -16.49 8.95 -24.22
CA ALA A 78 -16.30 10.10 -23.35
C ALA A 78 -16.12 11.41 -24.14
N ALA A 79 -15.31 11.40 -25.21
CA ALA A 79 -15.11 12.55 -26.09
C ALA A 79 -16.42 12.98 -26.76
N ASN A 80 -17.23 12.01 -27.23
CA ASN A 80 -18.55 12.26 -27.81
C ASN A 80 -19.52 12.88 -26.80
N LEU A 81 -19.54 12.38 -25.55
CA LEU A 81 -20.35 12.95 -24.47
C LEU A 81 -19.93 14.38 -24.11
N ALA A 82 -18.63 14.70 -24.24
CA ALA A 82 -18.09 16.04 -24.05
C ALA A 82 -18.23 16.95 -25.28
N GLY A 83 -18.69 16.43 -26.43
CA GLY A 83 -18.80 17.19 -27.69
C GLY A 83 -17.46 17.54 -28.34
N MET A 84 -16.40 16.80 -28.03
CA MET A 84 -15.04 17.04 -28.56
C MET A 84 -14.79 16.20 -29.82
N LYS A 85 -14.30 16.84 -30.89
CA LYS A 85 -13.90 16.16 -32.14
C LYS A 85 -12.41 15.88 -32.21
N GLU A 86 -11.62 16.73 -31.57
CA GLU A 86 -10.17 16.62 -31.47
C GLU A 86 -9.84 16.55 -29.98
N TYR A 87 -9.11 15.52 -29.59
CA TYR A 87 -8.69 15.29 -28.21
C TYR A 87 -7.37 14.54 -28.19
N GLU A 88 -6.61 14.73 -27.12
CA GLU A 88 -5.40 13.97 -26.84
C GLU A 88 -5.58 13.24 -25.51
N THR A 89 -4.99 12.06 -25.41
CA THR A 89 -5.09 11.22 -24.21
C THR A 89 -3.73 11.12 -23.56
N GLU A 90 -3.66 11.50 -22.29
CA GLU A 90 -2.47 11.32 -21.47
C GLU A 90 -2.79 10.37 -20.32
N TYR A 91 -1.91 9.40 -20.08
CA TYR A 91 -2.03 8.51 -18.95
C TYR A 91 -1.46 9.19 -17.70
N ILE A 92 -2.36 9.63 -16.81
CA ILE A 92 -1.94 10.28 -15.56
C ILE A 92 -1.37 9.23 -14.61
N THR A 93 -0.06 9.27 -14.39
CA THR A 93 0.57 8.52 -13.31
C THR A 93 0.50 9.32 -12.01
N PRO A 94 0.33 8.65 -10.85
CA PRO A 94 0.44 9.32 -9.56
C PRO A 94 1.80 10.04 -9.49
N PRO A 95 1.85 11.29 -8.99
CA PRO A 95 3.12 11.98 -8.83
C PRO A 95 4.00 11.17 -7.87
N GLU A 96 5.30 11.13 -8.14
CA GLU A 96 6.24 10.47 -7.25
C GLU A 96 6.13 11.06 -5.84
N SER A 97 6.14 10.17 -4.84
CA SER A 97 6.12 10.60 -3.44
C SER A 97 7.36 11.42 -3.11
N MET A 98 7.28 12.31 -2.10
CA MET A 98 8.45 13.06 -1.62
C MET A 98 9.67 12.17 -1.32
N LYS A 99 9.43 10.94 -0.86
CA LYS A 99 10.49 9.97 -0.57
C LYS A 99 11.16 9.48 -1.85
N GLU A 100 10.39 9.19 -2.89
CA GLU A 100 10.93 8.75 -4.19
C GLU A 100 11.70 9.88 -4.86
N GLN A 101 11.16 11.10 -4.86
CA GLN A 101 11.86 12.28 -5.36
C GLN A 101 13.17 12.52 -4.60
N PHE A 102 13.16 12.38 -3.27
CA PHE A 102 14.37 12.50 -2.44
C PHE A 102 15.39 11.39 -2.74
N LEU A 103 14.95 10.14 -2.87
CA LEU A 103 15.81 9.01 -3.22
C LEU A 103 16.42 9.17 -4.61
N GLN A 104 15.66 9.66 -5.58
CA GLN A 104 16.16 9.97 -6.93
C GLN A 104 17.18 11.10 -6.90
N PHE A 105 16.92 12.18 -6.17
CA PHE A 105 17.88 13.26 -5.97
C PHE A 105 19.18 12.73 -5.34
N PHE A 106 19.07 11.93 -4.29
CA PHE A 106 20.22 11.35 -3.60
C PHE A 106 20.98 10.35 -4.48
N ALA A 107 20.27 9.50 -5.22
CA ALA A 107 20.84 8.53 -6.15
C ALA A 107 21.53 9.23 -7.34
N ALA A 108 21.00 10.35 -7.83
CA ALA A 108 21.65 11.17 -8.85
C ALA A 108 22.89 11.91 -8.30
N ALA A 109 22.88 12.29 -7.02
CA ALA A 109 24.02 12.93 -6.35
C ALA A 109 25.15 11.93 -6.02
N MET A 110 24.84 10.65 -5.76
CA MET A 110 25.79 9.59 -5.42
C MET A 110 26.95 9.39 -6.43
N PRO A 111 26.74 9.28 -7.75
CA PRO A 111 27.84 9.12 -8.71
C PRO A 111 28.74 10.35 -8.85
N SER A 112 28.31 11.52 -8.37
CA SER A 112 29.12 12.75 -8.36
C SER A 112 30.00 12.91 -7.11
N LEU A 113 29.86 12.00 -6.13
CA LEU A 113 30.66 12.00 -4.92
C LEU A 113 31.88 11.08 -5.11
N PRO A 114 33.12 11.62 -5.07
CA PRO A 114 34.30 10.78 -5.01
C PRO A 114 34.20 9.88 -3.77
N SER A 115 34.50 8.58 -3.90
CA SER A 115 34.50 7.61 -2.79
C SER A 115 35.18 8.14 -1.52
N ASP A 116 36.25 8.93 -1.71
CA ASP A 116 37.04 9.55 -0.64
C ASP A 116 36.30 10.65 0.14
N LYS A 117 35.29 11.30 -0.45
CA LYS A 117 34.48 12.34 0.19
C LYS A 117 33.21 11.80 0.85
N VAL A 118 32.79 10.57 0.53
CA VAL A 118 31.66 9.92 1.19
C VAL A 118 31.98 9.66 2.66
N ALA A 119 33.23 9.28 2.94
CA ALA A 119 33.74 9.05 4.30
C ALA A 119 33.84 10.33 5.15
N THR A 120 33.73 11.52 4.55
CA THR A 120 33.79 12.81 5.26
C THR A 120 32.41 13.39 5.59
N PHE A 121 31.32 12.79 5.11
CA PHE A 121 29.99 13.24 5.50
C PHE A 121 29.79 13.07 7.01
N PRO A 122 29.29 14.10 7.72
CA PRO A 122 29.11 14.04 9.17
C PRO A 122 28.25 12.86 9.62
N ILE A 123 27.26 12.47 8.79
CA ILE A 123 26.38 11.34 9.06
C ILE A 123 27.15 10.01 8.97
N VAL A 124 28.02 9.85 7.97
CA VAL A 124 28.85 8.65 7.75
C VAL A 124 29.92 8.56 8.83
N LEU A 125 30.55 9.68 9.19
CA LEU A 125 31.51 9.75 10.30
C LEU A 125 30.87 9.38 11.64
N ARG A 126 29.66 9.87 11.93
CA ARG A 126 28.92 9.48 13.14
C ARG A 126 28.54 8.00 13.12
N LEU A 127 28.12 7.47 11.97
CA LEU A 127 27.79 6.06 11.82
C LEU A 127 29.03 5.18 12.00
N LYS A 128 30.14 5.55 11.36
CA LYS A 128 31.44 4.90 11.48
C LYS A 128 31.90 4.89 12.94
N LYS A 129 31.91 6.04 13.62
CA LYS A 129 32.31 6.14 15.03
C LYS A 129 31.40 5.30 15.95
N SER A 130 30.09 5.28 15.68
CA SER A 130 29.12 4.48 16.44
C SER A 130 29.26 2.98 16.18
N LEU A 131 29.71 2.57 14.99
CA LEU A 131 29.99 1.18 14.64
C LEU A 131 31.34 0.75 15.19
N GLU A 132 32.39 1.57 15.08
CA GLU A 132 33.72 1.31 15.63
C GLU A 132 33.65 1.08 17.14
N SER A 133 32.95 1.94 17.89
CA SER A 133 32.78 1.75 19.33
C SER A 133 32.00 0.48 19.71
N ARG A 134 31.27 -0.11 18.76
CA ARG A 134 30.51 -1.35 18.94
C ARG A 134 31.24 -2.58 18.40
N LEU A 135 32.19 -2.39 17.49
CA LEU A 135 32.98 -3.45 16.85
C LEU A 135 34.30 -3.71 17.57
N GLU A 136 34.83 -2.77 18.35
CA GLU A 136 36.03 -3.01 19.18
C GLU A 136 35.86 -4.21 20.13
N SER A 137 34.66 -4.42 20.69
CA SER A 137 34.36 -5.60 21.53
C SER A 137 34.35 -6.92 20.75
N TYR A 138 34.16 -6.86 19.43
CA TYR A 138 34.15 -8.02 18.54
C TYR A 138 35.49 -8.22 17.80
N LEU A 139 36.31 -7.18 17.65
CA LEU A 139 37.64 -7.22 17.02
C LEU A 139 38.75 -7.67 17.98
N LEU A 140 38.47 -7.75 19.29
CA LEU A 140 39.35 -8.37 20.31
C LEU A 140 39.24 -9.91 20.36
N LEU A 141 38.41 -10.50 19.50
CA LEU A 141 38.17 -11.93 19.42
C LEU A 141 39.12 -12.53 18.36
N ASP A 142 40.31 -12.92 18.81
CA ASP A 142 41.35 -13.56 18.00
C ASP A 142 41.65 -14.97 18.55
N ASP A 143 40.61 -15.80 18.67
CA ASP A 143 40.74 -17.20 19.09
C ASP A 143 40.90 -18.10 17.84
N PRO A 144 41.97 -18.92 17.75
CA PRO A 144 42.25 -19.72 16.56
C PRO A 144 41.25 -20.85 16.29
N GLN A 145 40.38 -21.20 17.24
CA GLN A 145 39.28 -22.16 17.04
C GLN A 145 37.91 -21.49 16.81
N GLY A 146 37.83 -20.15 16.88
CA GLY A 146 36.66 -19.39 16.48
C GLY A 146 35.44 -19.52 17.40
N ILE A 147 35.62 -19.93 18.66
CA ILE A 147 34.53 -20.06 19.64
C ILE A 147 34.52 -18.85 20.56
N TYR A 148 33.41 -18.11 20.59
CA TYR A 148 33.26 -16.88 21.36
C TYR A 148 32.03 -16.91 22.26
N ALA A 149 32.19 -16.54 23.53
CA ALA A 149 31.10 -16.39 24.48
C ALA A 149 31.04 -14.93 24.95
N HIS A 150 29.97 -14.21 24.59
CA HIS A 150 29.77 -12.81 24.98
C HIS A 150 28.73 -12.70 26.09
N CYS A 151 29.14 -12.34 27.31
CA CYS A 151 28.23 -12.03 28.41
C CYS A 151 27.89 -10.53 28.42
N PRO A 152 26.64 -10.13 28.14
CA PRO A 152 26.28 -8.71 28.03
C PRO A 152 26.11 -7.98 29.38
N ILE A 153 26.32 -8.65 30.52
CA ILE A 153 26.09 -8.07 31.86
C ILE A 153 27.41 -7.48 32.38
N ARG A 154 27.43 -6.17 32.60
CA ARG A 154 28.58 -5.44 33.16
C ARG A 154 28.54 -5.56 34.69
N LEU A 155 29.26 -6.52 35.26
CA LEU A 155 29.41 -6.66 36.70
C LEU A 155 30.38 -5.59 37.21
N THR A 156 29.85 -4.55 37.87
CA THR A 156 30.64 -3.59 38.64
C THR A 156 30.92 -4.18 40.02
N LEU A 157 32.20 -4.39 40.34
CA LEU A 157 32.70 -4.56 41.71
C LEU A 157 33.35 -3.26 42.17
#